data_AF-A0A845FF06-F1
#
_entry.id   AF-A0A845FF06-F1
#
_cell.length_a   1.000
_cell.length_b   1.000
_cell.length_c   1.000
_cell.angle_alpha   90.00
_cell.angle_beta   90.00
_cell.angle_gamma   90.00
#
_symmetry.space_group_name_H-M   'P 1'
#
loop_
_entity.id
_entity.type
_entity.pdbx_description
1 polymer ?
#
loop_
_entity_poly.entity_id
_entity_poly.type
_entity_poly.pdbx_seq_one_letter_code
_entity_poly.pdbx_strand_id
1 'polypeptide(L)'
;MIDRRKTYNYQTEEVDRLLKETSLKYTEIQRLTGCPYSTVIYKARKMKRKTKSEDTTLKQLPKQTLNKAKVNAEQSDNLKNVLCFQKNNVDLEEATKVIRDMINSARILGENKVDITITSVDEVQQQNTVI
;
A
#
# COMPACT_ATOMS: atom_id res chain seq x y z
N MET A 1 -26.13 31.98 -14.83
CA MET A 1 -25.92 31.07 -15.98
C MET A 1 -26.15 29.65 -15.50
N ILE A 2 -27.17 28.95 -16.02
CA ILE A 2 -27.39 27.54 -15.68
C ILE A 2 -26.41 26.72 -16.51
N ASP A 3 -25.40 26.17 -15.85
CA ASP A 3 -24.37 25.30 -16.42
C ASP A 3 -25.04 23.99 -16.88
N ARG A 4 -25.58 23.97 -18.11
CA ARG A 4 -26.19 22.79 -18.72
C ARG A 4 -25.09 21.81 -19.11
N ARG A 5 -24.47 21.19 -18.13
CA ARG A 5 -23.62 20.01 -18.36
C ARG A 5 -24.49 19.01 -19.10
N LYS A 6 -23.99 18.53 -20.25
CA LYS A 6 -24.70 17.52 -21.04
C LYS A 6 -24.77 16.23 -20.20
N THR A 7 -25.86 16.07 -19.47
CA THR A 7 -26.13 14.84 -18.72
C THR A 7 -26.62 13.81 -19.72
N TYR A 8 -25.68 13.03 -20.24
CA TYR A 8 -26.04 11.91 -21.09
C TYR A 8 -26.61 10.80 -20.22
N ASN A 9 -27.89 10.48 -20.41
CA ASN A 9 -28.59 9.43 -19.67
C ASN A 9 -28.27 8.07 -20.29
N TYR A 10 -27.02 7.62 -20.15
CA TYR A 10 -26.64 6.28 -20.58
C TYR A 10 -27.12 5.24 -19.56
N GLN A 11 -27.51 4.06 -20.03
CA GLN A 11 -27.82 2.89 -19.18
C GLN A 11 -26.54 2.33 -18.54
N THR A 12 -25.97 3.09 -17.60
CA THR A 12 -24.69 2.74 -16.97
C THR A 12 -24.77 1.50 -16.08
N GLU A 13 -25.97 1.16 -15.61
CA GLU A 13 -26.23 -0.04 -14.81
C GLU A 13 -26.08 -1.31 -15.65
N GLU A 14 -26.56 -1.28 -16.89
CA GLU A 14 -26.46 -2.41 -17.81
C GLU A 14 -25.01 -2.65 -18.26
N VAL A 15 -24.23 -1.56 -18.45
CA VAL A 15 -22.78 -1.64 -18.67
C VAL A 15 -22.08 -2.31 -17.48
N ASP A 16 -22.43 -1.93 -16.26
CA ASP A 16 -21.82 -2.51 -15.04
C ASP A 16 -22.18 -4.00 -14.89
N ARG A 17 -23.41 -4.41 -15.23
CA ARG A 17 -23.85 -5.82 -15.27
C ARG A 17 -23.05 -6.63 -16.29
N LEU A 18 -23.02 -6.18 -17.54
CA LEU A 18 -22.33 -6.88 -18.64
C LEU A 18 -20.83 -7.02 -18.36
N LEU A 19 -20.18 -6.00 -17.80
CA LEU A 19 -18.75 -6.05 -17.45
C LEU A 19 -18.42 -6.97 -16.27
N LYS A 20 -19.39 -7.31 -15.41
CA LYS A 20 -19.20 -8.24 -14.28
C LYS A 20 -19.52 -9.68 -14.65
N GLU A 21 -20.62 -9.89 -15.37
CA GLU A 21 -21.19 -11.22 -15.62
C GLU A 21 -20.66 -11.86 -16.90
N THR A 22 -20.19 -11.06 -17.86
CA THR A 22 -19.77 -11.56 -19.18
C THR A 22 -18.32 -11.21 -19.50
N SER A 23 -17.67 -12.02 -20.35
CA SER A 23 -16.33 -11.72 -20.90
C SER A 23 -16.38 -11.02 -22.27
N LEU A 24 -17.50 -10.37 -22.58
CA LEU A 24 -17.71 -9.67 -23.85
C LEU A 24 -16.67 -8.58 -24.07
N LYS A 25 -16.34 -8.33 -25.34
CA LYS A 25 -15.43 -7.24 -25.70
C LYS A 25 -16.11 -5.90 -25.44
N TYR A 26 -15.33 -4.89 -25.08
CA TYR A 26 -15.86 -3.54 -24.81
C TYR A 26 -16.63 -2.93 -26.00
N THR A 27 -16.28 -3.32 -27.23
CA THR A 27 -16.98 -2.95 -28.46
C THR A 27 -18.38 -3.55 -28.55
N GLU A 28 -18.58 -4.77 -28.05
CA GLU A 28 -19.88 -5.45 -28.04
C GLU A 28 -20.78 -4.84 -26.96
N ILE A 29 -20.21 -4.56 -25.78
CA ILE A 29 -20.92 -3.89 -24.69
C ILE A 29 -21.37 -2.49 -25.12
N GLN A 30 -20.55 -1.75 -25.86
CA GLN A 30 -20.91 -0.46 -26.47
C GLN A 30 -22.13 -0.61 -27.40
N ARG A 31 -22.11 -1.62 -28.27
CA ARG A 31 -23.20 -1.87 -29.23
C ARG A 31 -24.51 -2.24 -28.53
N LEU A 32 -24.44 -3.05 -27.48
CA LEU A 32 -25.61 -3.51 -26.73
C LEU A 32 -26.26 -2.41 -25.89
N THR A 33 -25.44 -1.55 -25.27
CA THR A 33 -25.91 -0.54 -24.31
C THR A 33 -26.11 0.85 -24.91
N GLY A 34 -25.67 1.07 -26.16
CA GLY A 34 -25.63 2.39 -26.79
C GLY A 34 -24.73 3.40 -26.07
N CYS A 35 -23.96 2.95 -25.07
CA CYS A 35 -23.08 3.79 -24.29
C CYS A 35 -21.79 4.08 -25.07
N PRO A 36 -21.20 5.28 -24.99
CA PRO A 36 -19.91 5.57 -25.63
C PRO A 36 -18.83 4.62 -25.14
N TYR A 37 -17.96 4.21 -26.06
CA TYR A 37 -16.84 3.32 -25.77
C TYR A 37 -15.97 3.81 -24.60
N SER A 38 -15.72 5.12 -24.54
CA SER A 38 -14.95 5.76 -23.47
C SER A 38 -15.56 5.53 -22.09
N THR A 39 -16.88 5.58 -21.98
CA THR A 39 -17.62 5.33 -20.73
C THR A 39 -17.49 3.86 -20.31
N VAL A 40 -17.61 2.91 -21.25
CA VAL A 40 -17.42 1.48 -21.00
C VAL A 40 -16.00 1.20 -20.47
N ILE A 41 -14.98 1.77 -21.12
CA ILE A 41 -13.58 1.64 -20.70
C ILE A 41 -13.36 2.23 -19.30
N TYR A 42 -13.91 3.42 -19.05
CA TYR A 42 -13.81 4.08 -17.76
C TYR A 42 -14.42 3.22 -16.64
N LYS A 43 -15.61 2.66 -16.86
CA LYS A 43 -16.26 1.75 -15.91
C LYS A 43 -15.46 0.48 -15.68
N ALA A 44 -14.97 -0.16 -16.73
CA ALA A 44 -14.13 -1.36 -16.62
C ALA A 44 -12.86 -1.09 -15.79
N ARG A 45 -12.17 0.03 -16.04
CA ARG A 45 -10.99 0.45 -15.26
C ARG A 45 -11.35 0.74 -13.79
N LYS A 46 -12.48 1.40 -13.55
CA LYS A 46 -12.95 1.74 -12.21
C LYS A 46 -13.26 0.48 -11.39
N MET A 47 -13.86 -0.54 -11.98
CA MET A 47 -14.14 -1.82 -11.30
C MET A 47 -12.88 -2.59 -10.95
N LYS A 48 -11.89 -2.67 -11.86
CA LYS A 48 -10.59 -3.32 -11.58
C LYS A 48 -9.80 -2.64 -10.47
N ARG A 49 -9.98 -1.32 -10.29
CA ARG A 49 -9.36 -0.59 -9.18
C ARG A 49 -10.02 -0.91 -7.84
N LYS A 50 -11.35 -1.07 -7.82
CA LYS A 50 -12.12 -1.39 -6.60
C LYS A 50 -11.78 -2.77 -6.06
N THR A 51 -11.67 -3.80 -6.91
CA THR A 51 -11.32 -5.16 -6.47
C THR A 51 -9.95 -5.20 -5.80
N LYS A 52 -8.97 -4.45 -6.32
CA LYS A 52 -7.62 -4.37 -5.71
C LYS A 52 -7.62 -3.74 -4.32
N SER A 53 -8.56 -2.84 -4.03
CA SER A 53 -8.71 -2.20 -2.71
C SER A 53 -9.60 -2.97 -1.73
N GLU A 54 -10.45 -3.90 -2.19
CA GLU A 54 -11.30 -4.70 -1.30
C GLU A 54 -10.61 -6.00 -0.83
N ASP A 55 -9.65 -6.53 -1.60
CA ASP A 55 -8.81 -7.67 -1.19
C ASP A 55 -7.84 -7.35 -0.04
N THR A 56 -7.81 -6.11 0.45
CA THR A 56 -7.05 -5.72 1.66
C THR A 56 -7.87 -5.77 2.95
N THR A 57 -9.12 -6.26 2.92
CA THR A 57 -10.05 -6.20 4.07
C THR A 57 -10.40 -7.54 4.71
N LEU A 58 -9.74 -8.65 4.35
CA LEU A 58 -9.94 -9.96 5.00
C LEU A 58 -8.62 -10.62 5.37
N LYS A 59 -7.91 -10.03 6.32
CA LYS A 59 -7.11 -10.73 7.35
C LYS A 59 -6.97 -9.76 8.54
N GLN A 60 -8.01 -9.69 9.36
CA GLN A 60 -7.86 -9.24 10.74
C GLN A 60 -6.96 -10.26 11.44
N LEU A 61 -5.65 -10.00 11.44
CA LEU A 61 -4.76 -10.57 12.46
C LEU A 61 -5.22 -10.02 13.82
N PRO A 62 -5.24 -10.84 14.88
CA PRO A 62 -5.66 -10.40 16.19
C PRO A 62 -4.80 -9.21 16.61
N LYS A 63 -5.45 -8.16 17.13
CA LYS A 63 -4.80 -7.04 17.80
C LYS A 63 -4.00 -7.59 18.98
N GLN A 64 -2.76 -7.99 18.75
CA GLN A 64 -1.81 -8.22 19.82
C GLN A 64 -1.53 -6.86 20.45
N THR A 65 -1.97 -6.74 21.69
CA THR A 65 -1.66 -5.68 22.62
C THR A 65 -0.15 -5.41 22.55
N LEU A 66 0.23 -4.25 22.03
CA LEU A 66 1.60 -3.76 22.14
C LEU A 66 1.92 -3.64 23.63
N ASN A 67 2.71 -4.58 24.14
CA ASN A 67 3.45 -4.35 25.37
C ASN A 67 4.33 -3.12 25.12
N LYS A 68 4.06 -2.05 25.88
CA LYS A 68 4.91 -0.86 25.98
C LYS A 68 6.30 -1.29 26.45
N ALA A 69 7.19 -1.61 25.53
CA ALA A 69 8.61 -1.54 25.80
C ALA A 69 8.98 -0.05 25.86
N LYS A 70 9.45 0.39 27.04
CA LYS A 70 10.03 1.72 27.23
C LYS A 70 11.23 1.85 26.31
N VAL A 71 11.10 2.64 25.25
CA VAL A 71 12.26 3.11 24.48
C VAL A 71 12.57 4.49 25.03
N ASN A 72 13.73 4.62 25.65
CA ASN A 72 14.26 5.90 26.13
C ASN A 72 14.36 6.86 24.93
N ALA A 73 13.47 7.85 24.91
CA ALA A 73 13.60 9.00 24.05
C ALA A 73 14.64 9.92 24.70
N GLU A 74 15.92 9.71 24.37
CA GLU A 74 16.91 10.77 24.55
C GLU A 74 16.96 11.64 23.30
N GLN A 75 16.88 12.92 23.60
CA GLN A 75 16.84 14.08 22.74
C GLN A 75 17.86 14.07 21.60
N SER A 76 17.41 14.54 20.45
CA SER A 76 18.24 15.33 19.55
C SER A 76 17.37 16.38 18.87
N ASP A 77 17.35 17.55 19.48
CA ASP A 77 16.85 18.81 18.91
C ASP A 77 17.66 19.14 17.65
N ASN A 78 17.03 19.04 16.48
CA ASN A 78 17.26 19.79 15.22
C ASN A 78 16.54 19.12 14.03
N LEU A 79 15.23 18.92 14.15
CA LEU A 79 14.45 18.14 13.18
C LEU A 79 14.19 18.95 11.89
N LYS A 80 15.13 18.88 10.94
CA LYS A 80 14.70 18.48 9.58
C LYS A 80 13.90 17.19 9.79
N ASN A 81 12.72 17.02 9.19
CA ASN A 81 11.90 15.81 9.32
C ASN A 81 12.68 14.58 8.80
N VAL A 82 13.63 14.08 9.59
CA VAL A 82 14.42 12.89 9.30
C VAL A 82 13.66 11.76 9.95
N LEU A 83 12.88 11.07 9.13
CA LEU A 83 12.15 9.90 9.55
C LEU A 83 13.14 8.73 9.73
N CYS A 84 13.49 8.44 10.98
CA CYS A 84 14.40 7.35 11.32
C CYS A 84 13.63 6.15 11.86
N PHE A 85 13.77 4.98 11.20
CA PHE A 85 13.28 3.70 11.71
C PHE A 85 14.47 2.76 11.92
N GLN A 86 14.60 2.20 13.11
CA GLN A 86 15.62 1.22 13.45
C GLN A 86 14.95 -0.07 13.96
N LYS A 87 15.39 -1.22 13.44
CA LYS A 87 15.00 -2.54 13.93
C LYS A 87 16.26 -3.35 14.21
N ASN A 88 16.41 -3.80 15.45
CA ASN A 88 17.55 -4.60 15.91
C ASN A 88 17.18 -6.10 15.89
N ASN A 89 18.19 -6.97 15.90
CA ASN A 89 18.05 -8.43 16.00
C ASN A 89 17.13 -9.02 14.92
N VAL A 90 17.41 -8.68 13.67
CA VAL A 90 16.67 -9.21 12.51
C VAL A 90 17.49 -10.32 11.89
N ASP A 91 16.88 -11.50 11.74
CA ASP A 91 17.49 -12.60 10.99
C ASP A 91 17.73 -12.18 9.53
N LEU A 92 18.77 -12.69 8.89
CA LEU A 92 19.14 -12.32 7.53
C LEU A 92 18.02 -12.61 6.52
N GLU A 93 17.27 -13.70 6.73
CA GLU A 93 16.12 -14.05 5.89
C GLU A 93 14.99 -13.02 6.03
N GLU A 94 14.76 -12.51 7.24
CA GLU A 94 13.76 -11.48 7.51
C GLU A 94 14.25 -10.06 7.16
N ALA A 95 15.55 -9.80 7.19
CA ALA A 95 16.16 -8.48 7.00
C ALA A 95 15.76 -7.87 5.65
N THR A 96 15.78 -8.68 4.60
CA THR A 96 15.38 -8.25 3.25
C THR A 96 13.93 -7.77 3.21
N LYS A 97 13.04 -8.48 3.93
CA LYS A 97 11.62 -8.12 4.01
C LYS A 97 11.42 -6.83 4.82
N VAL A 98 12.09 -6.73 5.97
CA VAL A 98 12.02 -5.54 6.84
C VAL A 98 12.50 -4.30 6.09
N ILE A 99 13.64 -4.37 5.40
CA ILE A 99 14.17 -3.26 4.61
C ILE A 99 13.19 -2.85 3.50
N ARG A 100 12.58 -3.83 2.81
CA ARG A 100 11.57 -3.56 1.78
C ARG A 100 10.36 -2.81 2.35
N ASP A 101 9.87 -3.23 3.51
CA ASP A 101 8.73 -2.60 4.16
C ASP A 101 9.05 -1.18 4.65
N MET A 102 10.27 -0.94 5.15
CA MET A 102 10.76 0.39 5.52
C MET A 102 10.83 1.34 4.31
N ILE A 103 11.38 0.89 3.19
CA ILE A 103 11.45 1.68 1.94
C ILE A 103 10.05 2.03 1.44
N ASN A 104 9.13 1.06 1.46
CA ASN A 104 7.74 1.29 1.05
C ASN A 104 7.05 2.31 1.95
N SER A 105 7.29 2.23 3.26
CA SER A 105 6.77 3.18 4.24
C SER A 105 7.29 4.59 3.98
N ALA A 106 8.60 4.75 3.75
CA ALA A 106 9.20 6.03 3.40
C ALA A 106 8.58 6.64 2.14
N ARG A 107 8.37 5.82 1.09
CA ARG A 107 7.69 6.26 -0.14
C ARG A 107 6.25 6.74 0.10
N ILE A 108 5.49 6.03 0.94
CA ILE A 108 4.11 6.41 1.30
C ILE A 108 4.10 7.74 2.05
N LEU A 109 5.13 7.99 2.86
CA LEU A 109 5.29 9.21 3.63
C LEU A 109 5.84 10.39 2.81
N GLY A 110 6.12 10.19 1.53
CA GLY A 110 6.56 11.23 0.60
C GLY A 110 8.07 11.43 0.54
N GLU A 111 8.86 10.54 1.15
CA GLU A 111 10.31 10.59 1.09
C GLU A 111 10.82 10.04 -0.25
N ASN A 112 11.71 10.81 -0.88
CA ASN A 112 12.30 10.47 -2.18
C ASN A 112 13.69 9.82 -2.07
N LYS A 113 14.31 9.88 -0.89
CA LYS A 113 15.64 9.32 -0.59
C LYS A 113 15.63 8.69 0.79
N VAL A 114 16.38 7.59 0.93
CA VAL A 114 16.54 6.87 2.20
C VAL A 114 18.00 6.49 2.36
N ASP A 115 18.55 6.72 3.54
CA ASP A 115 19.87 6.23 3.94
C ASP A 115 19.67 4.95 4.77
N ILE A 116 20.36 3.87 4.40
CA ILE A 116 20.23 2.57 5.06
C ILE A 116 21.57 2.20 5.67
N THR A 117 21.58 1.96 6.98
CA THR A 117 22.74 1.53 7.74
C THR A 117 22.50 0.13 8.29
N ILE A 118 23.42 -0.81 8.01
CA ILE A 118 23.39 -2.18 8.54
C ILE A 118 24.57 -2.33 9.49
N THR A 119 24.31 -2.64 10.75
CA THR A 119 25.32 -2.90 11.78
C THR A 119 25.29 -4.37 12.18
N SER A 120 26.42 -5.07 12.11
CA SER A 120 26.57 -6.40 12.71
C SER A 120 26.71 -6.25 14.22
N VAL A 121 26.05 -7.11 14.98
CA VAL A 121 26.35 -7.28 16.41
C VAL A 121 27.27 -8.48 16.51
N ASP A 122 28.58 -8.23 16.52
CA ASP A 122 29.54 -9.28 16.86
C ASP A 122 29.44 -9.49 18.38
N GLU A 123 28.92 -10.65 18.79
CA GLU A 123 28.95 -11.06 20.19
C GLU A 123 30.40 -11.15 20.64
N VAL A 124 30.87 -10.14 21.38
CA VAL A 124 32.09 -10.24 22.16
C VAL A 124 31.83 -11.29 23.25
N GLN A 125 32.17 -12.54 22.98
CA GLN A 125 32.23 -13.56 24.01
C GLN A 125 33.29 -13.13 25.04
N GLN A 126 32.82 -12.59 26.16
CA GLN A 126 33.65 -12.45 27.35
C GLN A 126 33.95 -13.86 27.85
N GLN A 127 35.11 -14.39 27.45
CA GLN A 127 35.75 -15.50 28.15
C GLN A 127 36.17 -15.00 29.53
N ASN A 128 35.26 -15.08 30.51
CA ASN A 128 35.66 -15.04 31.91
C ASN A 128 36.21 -16.42 32.28
N THR A 129 37.47 -16.66 31.89
CA THR A 129 38.34 -17.61 32.58
C THR A 129 39.14 -16.83 33.61
N VAL A 130 38.78 -16.96 34.89
CA VAL A 130 39.72 -16.71 35.99
C VAL A 130 39.60 -17.91 36.94
N ILE A 131 40.78 -18.46 37.20
CA ILE A 131 41.12 -19.66 37.98
C ILE A 131 40.86 -19.42 39.46
#